data_AF-A0A934C372-F1
#
_entry.id   AF-A0A934C372-F1
#
_cell.length_a   1.000
_cell.length_b   1.000
_cell.length_c   1.000
_cell.angle_alpha   90.00
_cell.angle_beta   90.00
_cell.angle_gamma   90.00
#
_symmetry.space_group_name_H-M   'P 1'
#
loop_
_entity.id
_entity.type
_entity.pdbx_description
1 polymer ?
#
loop_
_entity_poly.entity_id
_entity_poly.type
_entity_poly.pdbx_seq_one_letter_code
_entity_poly.pdbx_strand_id
1 'polypeptide(L)'
;MRIPPLFPCLLAVVAIASGAEDSLLHVRRAQALLGPDVWSRIIEVENDSLRSPYPARLHALVFELADVLWFYSDVDGTQSFSLHRGRLAQEKADFAPLLRDIEPGFTRWRVIENGPLLEEAGGGGEMLPNGCFIESVAALRRLVEQGATVSSPGLLSYYAKSSQRPQGHTVLTYLVPGRVMVVDPLRPDTPLGFPATLARDPKRLARAIQGPEIDRARVLPLELPGRTAARTFAAARAADRGEVSLE
;
A
#
# COMPACT_ATOMS: atom_id res chain seq x y z
N MET A 1 45.98 51.65 6.01
CA MET A 1 45.51 50.31 5.63
C MET A 1 44.71 49.73 6.78
N ARG A 2 43.38 49.56 6.62
CA ARG A 2 42.50 48.96 7.64
C ARG A 2 42.09 47.58 7.13
N ILE A 3 42.43 46.52 7.87
CA ILE A 3 42.01 45.15 7.63
C ILE A 3 40.69 44.95 8.39
N PRO A 4 39.56 44.62 7.75
CA PRO A 4 38.35 44.24 8.47
C PRO A 4 38.46 42.77 8.91
N PRO A 5 38.12 42.41 10.16
CA PRO A 5 38.03 41.01 10.55
C PRO A 5 36.71 40.41 10.07
N LEU A 6 36.87 39.22 9.50
CA LEU A 6 35.90 38.25 8.99
C LEU A 6 34.70 38.05 9.93
N PHE A 7 33.49 38.23 9.39
CA PHE A 7 32.27 37.63 9.93
C PHE A 7 32.33 36.12 9.66
N PRO A 8 32.24 35.24 10.68
CA PRO A 8 32.05 33.82 10.42
C PRO A 8 30.60 33.64 9.92
N CYS A 9 30.46 33.22 8.66
CA CYS A 9 29.23 32.66 8.13
C CYS A 9 28.89 31.38 8.91
N LEU A 10 28.20 31.51 10.03
CA LEU A 10 27.50 30.42 10.70
C LEU A 10 26.16 30.22 9.95
N LEU A 11 26.24 29.71 8.72
CA LEU A 11 25.06 29.41 7.92
C LEU A 11 24.55 28.01 8.31
N ALA A 12 23.34 28.02 8.86
CA ALA A 12 22.66 26.92 9.50
C ALA A 12 22.54 25.67 8.62
N VAL A 13 23.11 24.56 9.08
CA VAL A 13 22.79 23.20 8.62
C VAL A 13 21.64 22.68 9.51
N VAL A 14 20.40 23.09 9.24
CA VAL A 14 19.20 22.63 9.99
C VAL A 14 18.08 22.13 9.05
N ALA A 15 18.34 21.92 7.76
CA ALA A 15 17.29 21.59 6.78
C ALA A 15 17.10 20.09 6.44
N ILE A 16 17.82 19.16 7.09
CA ILE A 16 17.78 17.72 6.71
C ILE A 16 16.89 16.89 7.65
N ALA A 17 16.59 17.37 8.87
CA ALA A 17 15.88 16.57 9.87
C ALA A 17 14.37 16.43 9.61
N SER A 18 13.73 17.44 9.00
CA SER A 18 12.26 17.50 8.89
C SER A 18 11.67 16.39 8.00
N GLY A 19 12.31 16.06 6.87
CA GLY A 19 11.76 15.04 5.97
C GLY A 19 11.76 13.61 6.53
N ALA A 20 12.70 13.29 7.41
CA ALA A 20 12.76 11.96 8.03
C ALA A 20 11.67 11.76 9.10
N GLU A 21 11.37 12.80 9.87
CA GLU A 21 10.32 12.78 10.90
C GLU A 21 8.93 12.64 10.26
N ASP A 22 8.67 13.38 9.17
CA ASP A 22 7.41 13.31 8.43
C ASP A 22 7.18 11.89 7.84
N SER A 23 8.23 11.29 7.26
CA SER A 23 8.13 9.92 6.71
C SER A 23 7.79 8.89 7.80
N LEU A 24 8.35 9.02 9.00
CA LEU A 24 8.06 8.12 10.13
C LEU A 24 6.61 8.25 10.59
N LEU A 25 6.08 9.47 10.62
CA LEU A 25 4.68 9.72 10.97
C LEU A 25 3.73 9.06 9.98
N HIS A 26 3.99 9.20 8.68
CA HIS A 26 3.19 8.57 7.62
C HIS A 26 3.15 7.05 7.74
N VAL A 27 4.30 6.39 7.95
CA VAL A 27 4.33 4.92 8.06
C VAL A 27 3.69 4.40 9.35
N ARG A 28 3.77 5.14 10.47
CA ARG A 28 3.05 4.79 11.71
C ARG A 28 1.55 4.87 11.52
N ARG A 29 1.07 5.90 10.83
CA ARG A 29 -0.35 6.03 10.50
C ARG A 29 -0.80 4.92 9.56
N ALA A 30 -0.01 4.61 8.54
CA ALA A 30 -0.26 3.48 7.66
C ALA A 30 -0.34 2.14 8.41
N GLN A 31 0.55 1.92 9.37
CA GLN A 31 0.51 0.74 10.24
C GLN A 31 -0.77 0.68 11.08
N ALA A 32 -1.18 1.81 11.68
CA ALA A 32 -2.42 1.90 12.46
C ALA A 32 -3.67 1.60 11.61
N LEU A 33 -3.71 2.07 10.35
CA LEU A 33 -4.79 1.79 9.42
C LEU A 33 -4.88 0.31 9.02
N LEU A 34 -3.76 -0.40 8.90
CA LEU A 34 -3.75 -1.85 8.68
C LEU A 34 -4.29 -2.60 9.91
N GLY A 35 -3.98 -2.10 11.11
CA GLY A 35 -4.44 -2.66 12.37
C GLY A 35 -3.65 -3.88 12.84
N PRO A 36 -4.00 -4.42 14.02
CA PRO A 36 -3.20 -5.45 14.69
C PRO A 36 -3.29 -6.82 14.01
N ASP A 37 -4.34 -7.09 13.24
CA ASP A 37 -4.56 -8.38 12.58
C ASP A 37 -3.66 -8.60 11.36
N VAL A 38 -3.06 -7.52 10.85
CA VAL A 38 -2.15 -7.55 9.70
C VAL A 38 -0.72 -7.56 10.23
N TRP A 39 0.04 -8.61 9.92
CA TRP A 39 1.46 -8.62 10.24
C TRP A 39 2.15 -7.45 9.53
N SER A 40 2.88 -6.64 10.30
CA SER A 40 3.59 -5.47 9.80
C SER A 40 4.83 -5.12 10.61
N ARG A 41 5.78 -4.43 9.95
CA ARG A 41 7.03 -3.91 10.51
C ARG A 41 7.37 -2.57 9.87
N ILE A 42 7.70 -1.58 10.70
CA ILE A 42 8.31 -0.33 10.22
C ILE A 42 9.81 -0.55 10.15
N ILE A 43 10.41 -0.15 9.03
CA ILE A 43 11.86 -0.18 8.83
C ILE A 43 12.36 1.22 8.48
N GLU A 44 13.55 1.54 8.95
CA GLU A 44 14.36 2.65 8.43
C GLU A 44 15.34 2.08 7.43
N VAL A 45 15.46 2.72 6.27
CA VAL A 45 16.36 2.33 5.18
C VAL A 45 17.32 3.48 4.90
N GLU A 46 18.62 3.18 4.86
CA GLU A 46 19.65 4.12 4.42
C GLU A 46 19.91 3.92 2.91
N ASN A 47 19.98 5.03 2.19
CA ASN A 47 20.22 5.08 0.76
C ASN A 47 21.51 5.83 0.45
N ASP A 48 22.51 5.12 -0.08
CA ASP A 48 23.81 5.70 -0.42
C ASP A 48 23.86 6.24 -1.86
N SER A 49 22.80 6.05 -2.65
CA SER A 49 22.76 6.47 -4.05
C SER A 49 22.35 7.95 -4.18
N LEU A 50 23.32 8.81 -4.50
CA LEU A 50 23.07 10.24 -4.76
C LEU A 50 22.21 10.51 -6.02
N ARG A 51 21.98 9.50 -6.86
CA ARG A 51 21.17 9.60 -8.09
C ARG A 51 19.76 9.03 -7.93
N SER A 52 19.49 8.43 -6.78
CA SER A 52 18.21 7.81 -6.48
C SER A 52 17.13 8.88 -6.28
N PRO A 53 15.87 8.62 -6.67
CA PRO A 53 14.75 9.48 -6.30
C PRO A 53 14.41 9.41 -4.80
N TYR A 54 14.90 8.39 -4.08
CA TYR A 54 14.67 8.23 -2.66
C TYR A 54 15.63 9.11 -1.83
N PRO A 55 15.19 9.64 -0.68
CA PRO A 55 16.08 10.38 0.21
C PRO A 55 17.16 9.48 0.82
N ALA A 56 18.22 10.07 1.37
CA ALA A 56 19.31 9.35 2.02
C ALA A 56 18.85 8.48 3.21
N ARG A 57 17.74 8.85 3.84
CA ARG A 57 17.03 8.07 4.85
C ARG A 57 15.55 8.14 4.58
N LEU A 58 14.89 6.98 4.60
CA LEU A 58 13.44 6.87 4.49
C LEU A 58 12.93 5.86 5.50
N HIS A 59 11.69 6.07 5.95
CA HIS A 59 10.95 5.07 6.68
C HIS A 59 9.97 4.39 5.73
N ALA A 60 9.85 3.07 5.88
CA ALA A 60 8.92 2.27 5.10
C ALA A 60 8.13 1.32 6.00
N LEU A 61 6.93 0.99 5.57
CA LEU A 61 6.09 -0.04 6.18
C LEU A 61 6.16 -1.30 5.32
N VAL A 62 6.60 -2.40 5.93
CA VAL A 62 6.53 -3.74 5.35
C VAL A 62 5.36 -4.47 6.00
N PHE A 63 4.46 -5.06 5.21
CA PHE A 63 3.32 -5.79 5.74
C PHE A 63 2.93 -6.96 4.86
N GLU A 64 2.21 -7.93 5.44
CA GLU A 64 1.72 -9.10 4.73
C GLU A 64 0.24 -8.96 4.41
N LEU A 65 -0.12 -9.16 3.15
CA LEU A 65 -1.52 -9.20 2.73
C LEU A 65 -1.67 -10.16 1.56
N ALA A 66 -2.65 -11.07 1.65
CA ALA A 66 -2.92 -12.11 0.66
C ALA A 66 -1.66 -12.93 0.29
N ASP A 67 -0.94 -13.41 1.32
CA ASP A 67 0.29 -14.21 1.21
C ASP A 67 1.42 -13.55 0.40
N VAL A 68 1.46 -12.21 0.40
CA VAL A 68 2.48 -11.40 -0.27
C VAL A 68 2.99 -10.35 0.70
N LEU A 69 4.30 -10.12 0.70
CA LEU A 69 4.90 -8.96 1.36
C LEU A 69 4.75 -7.71 0.50
N TRP A 70 4.30 -6.64 1.10
CA TRP A 70 4.11 -5.33 0.51
C TRP A 70 5.05 -4.33 1.16
N PHE A 71 5.54 -3.37 0.39
CA PHE A 71 6.41 -2.29 0.81
C PHE A 71 5.69 -0.97 0.53
N TYR A 72 5.46 -0.18 1.57
CA TYR A 72 4.89 1.16 1.47
C TYR A 72 5.90 2.21 1.89
N SER A 73 6.09 3.22 1.04
CA SER A 73 6.71 4.50 1.39
C SER A 73 5.79 5.64 0.99
N ASP A 74 5.98 6.81 1.59
CA ASP A 74 5.29 8.03 1.18
C ASP A 74 5.73 8.54 -0.20
N VAL A 75 6.91 8.12 -0.69
CA VAL A 75 7.45 8.47 -2.01
C VAL A 75 6.70 7.76 -3.15
N ASP A 76 6.57 6.43 -3.10
CA ASP A 76 6.04 5.62 -4.22
C ASP A 76 4.70 4.96 -3.92
N GLY A 77 4.23 5.04 -2.67
CA GLY A 77 3.07 4.31 -2.22
C GLY A 77 3.37 2.83 -2.01
N THR A 78 2.35 2.00 -2.20
CA THR A 78 2.44 0.55 -1.95
C THR A 78 2.84 -0.21 -3.21
N GLN A 79 3.91 -1.02 -3.11
CA GLN A 79 4.35 -1.94 -4.14
C GLN A 79 4.57 -3.35 -3.57
N SER A 80 4.57 -4.36 -4.43
CA SER A 80 4.92 -5.72 -4.03
C SER A 80 6.40 -5.76 -3.63
N PHE A 81 6.67 -6.23 -2.43
CA PHE A 81 8.03 -6.36 -1.90
C PHE A 81 8.63 -7.72 -2.22
N SER A 82 7.79 -8.76 -2.19
CA SER A 82 8.14 -10.10 -2.62
C SER A 82 7.50 -10.42 -3.96
N LEU A 83 8.31 -10.98 -4.86
CA LEU A 83 7.85 -11.56 -6.13
C LEU A 83 7.71 -13.10 -6.03
N HIS A 84 8.06 -13.70 -4.89
CA HIS A 84 8.18 -15.14 -4.73
C HIS A 84 7.17 -15.71 -3.74
N ARG A 85 6.25 -16.53 -4.26
CA ARG A 85 5.35 -17.31 -3.39
C ARG A 85 6.13 -18.38 -2.63
N GLY A 86 5.71 -18.65 -1.40
CA GLY A 86 6.28 -19.71 -0.55
C GLY A 86 7.61 -19.37 0.12
N ARG A 87 8.11 -18.13 0.00
CA ARG A 87 9.33 -17.66 0.65
C ARG A 87 9.10 -16.67 1.80
N LEU A 88 7.84 -16.42 2.15
CA LEU A 88 7.45 -15.41 3.15
C LEU A 88 8.24 -15.51 4.46
N ALA A 89 8.40 -16.71 5.02
CA ALA A 89 9.12 -16.88 6.29
C ALA A 89 10.60 -16.45 6.17
N GLN A 90 11.25 -16.81 5.06
CA GLN A 90 12.63 -16.42 4.76
C GLN A 90 12.73 -14.90 4.54
N GLU A 91 11.82 -14.34 3.74
CA GLU A 91 11.81 -12.92 3.39
C GLU A 91 11.47 -12.03 4.59
N LYS A 92 10.61 -12.49 5.51
CA LYS A 92 10.34 -11.80 6.78
C LYS A 92 11.55 -11.80 7.72
N ALA A 93 12.48 -12.73 7.56
CA ALA A 93 13.69 -12.82 8.39
C ALA A 93 14.84 -11.95 7.86
N ASP A 94 14.91 -11.71 6.55
CA ASP A 94 15.93 -10.86 5.93
C ASP A 94 15.36 -10.07 4.73
N PHE A 95 15.17 -8.77 4.93
CA PHE A 95 14.70 -7.86 3.89
C PHE A 95 15.80 -7.39 2.94
N ALA A 96 17.10 -7.61 3.25
CA ALA A 96 18.19 -7.02 2.48
C ALA A 96 18.17 -7.39 0.98
N PRO A 97 17.87 -8.64 0.57
CA PRO A 97 17.73 -8.97 -0.84
C PRO A 97 16.60 -8.18 -1.51
N LEU A 98 15.43 -8.12 -0.87
CA LEU A 98 14.24 -7.46 -1.43
C LEU A 98 14.41 -5.94 -1.54
N LEU A 99 15.07 -5.31 -0.56
CA LEU A 99 15.36 -3.87 -0.60
C LEU A 99 16.27 -3.50 -1.78
N ARG A 100 17.27 -4.34 -2.06
CA ARG A 100 18.17 -4.13 -3.21
C ARG A 100 17.47 -4.29 -4.55
N ASP A 101 16.43 -5.13 -4.62
CA ASP A 101 15.61 -5.28 -5.82
C ASP A 101 14.73 -4.04 -6.09
N ILE A 102 14.38 -3.28 -5.05
CA ILE A 102 13.68 -1.98 -5.19
C ILE A 102 14.66 -0.90 -5.66
N GLU A 103 15.77 -0.73 -4.95
CA GLU A 103 16.78 0.30 -5.22
C GLU A 103 18.16 -0.22 -4.80
N PRO A 104 19.11 -0.38 -5.74
CA PRO A 104 20.48 -0.82 -5.40
C PRO A 104 21.19 0.04 -4.35
N GLY A 105 20.80 1.31 -4.23
CA GLY A 105 21.28 2.23 -3.19
C GLY A 105 20.83 1.92 -1.77
N PHE A 106 19.84 1.04 -1.56
CA PHE A 106 19.39 0.62 -0.23
C PHE A 106 20.40 -0.36 0.39
N THR A 107 21.39 0.18 1.09
CA THR A 107 22.55 -0.57 1.59
C THR A 107 22.39 -1.05 3.02
N ARG A 108 21.58 -0.35 3.83
CA ARG A 108 21.33 -0.71 5.22
C ARG A 108 19.87 -0.52 5.59
N TRP A 109 19.42 -1.33 6.52
CA TRP A 109 18.11 -1.20 7.11
C TRP A 109 18.11 -1.66 8.56
N ARG A 110 17.12 -1.19 9.31
CA ARG A 110 16.83 -1.70 10.65
C ARG A 110 15.33 -1.64 10.92
N VAL A 111 14.84 -2.55 11.76
CA VAL A 111 13.48 -2.47 12.28
C VAL A 111 13.42 -1.32 13.28
N ILE A 112 12.43 -0.45 13.12
CA ILE A 112 12.08 0.51 14.15
C ILE A 112 11.08 -0.17 15.06
N GLU A 113 11.42 -0.28 16.34
CA GLU A 113 10.51 -0.85 17.33
C GLU A 113 9.17 -0.12 17.29
N ASN A 114 8.09 -0.89 17.42
CA ASN A 114 6.76 -0.31 17.50
C ASN A 114 6.74 0.61 18.73
N GLY A 115 6.68 1.92 18.47
CA GLY A 115 6.33 2.88 19.51
C GLY A 115 4.88 2.65 19.98
N PRO A 116 4.40 3.44 20.95
CA PRO A 116 2.97 3.48 21.21
C PRO A 116 2.25 3.67 19.87
N LEU A 117 1.33 2.76 19.55
CA LEU A 117 0.39 2.99 18.46
C LEU A 117 -0.16 4.39 18.70
N LEU A 118 -0.16 5.23 17.66
CA LEU A 118 -0.85 6.51 17.75
C LEU A 118 -2.31 6.15 18.07
N GLU A 119 -2.66 6.23 19.37
CA GLU A 119 -3.98 5.92 19.88
C GLU A 119 -4.92 6.79 19.11
N GLU A 120 -5.71 6.13 18.26
CA GLU A 120 -6.62 6.75 17.32
C GLU A 120 -6.03 8.03 16.69
N ALA A 121 -5.45 7.90 15.50
CA ALA A 121 -5.56 8.98 14.51
C ALA A 121 -7.07 9.15 14.13
N GLY A 122 -7.89 9.43 15.14
CA GLY A 122 -9.30 9.70 15.10
C GLY A 122 -9.49 11.14 14.69
N GLY A 123 -10.27 11.32 13.63
CA GLY A 123 -10.98 12.57 13.39
C GLY A 123 -10.30 13.63 12.51
N GLY A 124 -9.04 13.49 12.13
CA GLY A 124 -8.28 14.56 11.46
C GLY A 124 -7.84 14.30 10.02
N GLY A 125 -8.78 14.10 9.09
CA GLY A 125 -8.80 14.55 7.68
C GLY A 125 -7.63 14.39 6.68
N GLU A 126 -6.39 14.11 7.08
CA GLU A 126 -5.26 14.13 6.13
C GLU A 126 -5.12 12.76 5.46
N MET A 127 -5.01 12.71 4.15
CA MET A 127 -4.90 11.44 3.41
C MET A 127 -3.46 10.93 3.50
N LEU A 128 -3.25 9.60 3.55
CA LEU A 128 -1.90 9.07 3.48
C LEU A 128 -1.28 9.39 2.11
N PRO A 129 -0.07 9.98 2.05
CA PRO A 129 0.63 10.15 0.78
C PRO A 129 0.79 8.82 0.07
N ASN A 130 0.27 8.73 -1.16
CA ASN A 130 0.28 7.51 -1.96
C ASN A 130 -0.29 6.27 -1.24
N GLY A 131 -1.19 6.46 -0.27
CA GLY A 131 -1.70 5.42 0.63
C GLY A 131 -2.96 4.69 0.18
N CYS A 132 -3.43 4.92 -1.05
CA CYS A 132 -4.73 4.45 -1.54
C CYS A 132 -4.96 2.93 -1.35
N PHE A 133 -3.89 2.12 -1.45
CA PHE A 133 -3.95 0.68 -1.20
C PHE A 133 -4.29 0.37 0.28
N ILE A 134 -3.55 0.97 1.21
CA ILE A 134 -3.72 0.76 2.66
C ILE A 134 -5.06 1.33 3.13
N GLU A 135 -5.44 2.50 2.63
CA GLU A 135 -6.74 3.12 2.94
C GLU A 135 -7.92 2.29 2.44
N SER A 136 -7.77 1.59 1.30
CA SER A 136 -8.77 0.63 0.81
C SER A 136 -8.88 -0.60 1.70
N VAL A 137 -7.78 -1.09 2.27
CA VAL A 137 -7.79 -2.17 3.29
C VAL A 137 -8.48 -1.69 4.56
N ALA A 138 -8.16 -0.48 5.04
CA ALA A 138 -8.80 0.11 6.20
C ALA A 138 -10.31 0.33 5.97
N ALA A 139 -10.73 0.70 4.77
CA ALA A 139 -12.15 0.80 4.39
C ALA A 139 -12.87 -0.55 4.53
N LEU A 140 -12.23 -1.67 4.14
CA LEU A 140 -12.80 -3.00 4.32
C LEU A 140 -12.99 -3.33 5.81
N ARG A 141 -11.96 -3.06 6.62
CA ARG A 141 -12.03 -3.29 8.08
C ARG A 141 -13.19 -2.51 8.71
N ARG A 142 -13.30 -1.22 8.41
CA ARG A 142 -14.42 -0.38 8.90
C ARG A 142 -15.78 -0.92 8.49
N LEU A 143 -15.95 -1.37 7.25
CA LEU A 143 -17.20 -1.99 6.80
C LEU A 143 -17.55 -3.25 7.61
N VAL A 144 -16.55 -4.10 7.88
CA VAL A 144 -16.72 -5.32 8.68
C VAL A 144 -17.05 -4.99 10.14
N GLU A 145 -16.35 -4.03 10.74
CA GLU A 145 -16.60 -3.54 12.11
C GLU A 145 -18.01 -2.94 12.26
N GLN A 146 -18.51 -2.28 11.21
CA GLN A 146 -19.88 -1.75 11.14
C GLN A 146 -20.95 -2.84 10.88
N GLY A 147 -20.55 -4.11 10.77
CA GLY A 147 -21.48 -5.21 10.50
C GLY A 147 -22.00 -5.27 9.06
N ALA A 148 -21.35 -4.59 8.11
CA ALA A 148 -21.76 -4.65 6.71
C ALA A 148 -21.57 -6.07 6.15
N THR A 149 -22.55 -6.55 5.37
CA THR A 149 -22.42 -7.81 4.64
C THR A 149 -21.57 -7.59 3.39
N VAL A 150 -20.29 -7.96 3.50
CA VAL A 150 -19.32 -7.85 2.41
C VAL A 150 -19.06 -9.25 1.84
N SER A 151 -19.24 -9.43 0.53
CA SER A 151 -18.90 -10.68 -0.16
C SER A 151 -17.83 -10.45 -1.23
N SER A 152 -16.90 -11.40 -1.37
CA SER A 152 -15.80 -11.34 -2.34
C SER A 152 -15.05 -10.00 -2.36
N PRO A 153 -14.55 -9.49 -1.22
CA PRO A 153 -13.81 -8.24 -1.22
C PRO A 153 -12.52 -8.38 -2.03
N GLY A 154 -12.08 -7.29 -2.66
CA GLY A 154 -10.83 -7.24 -3.38
C GLY A 154 -10.35 -5.82 -3.61
N LEU A 155 -9.05 -5.64 -3.73
CA LEU A 155 -8.43 -4.38 -4.11
C LEU A 155 -8.31 -4.32 -5.63
N LEU A 156 -9.01 -3.37 -6.26
CA LEU A 156 -8.88 -3.11 -7.69
C LEU A 156 -7.81 -2.02 -7.88
N SER A 157 -6.65 -2.41 -8.38
CA SER A 157 -5.59 -1.49 -8.78
C SER A 157 -5.64 -1.26 -10.28
N TYR A 158 -5.63 0.00 -10.71
CA TYR A 158 -5.67 0.37 -12.12
C TYR A 158 -4.73 1.52 -12.47
N TYR A 159 -4.31 1.56 -13.74
CA TYR A 159 -3.30 2.47 -14.24
C TYR A 159 -3.80 3.16 -15.51
N ALA A 160 -3.80 4.49 -15.50
CA ALA A 160 -4.09 5.29 -16.68
C ALA A 160 -2.85 5.43 -17.58
N LYS A 161 -3.06 5.51 -18.89
CA LYS A 161 -2.00 5.84 -19.84
C LYS A 161 -1.74 7.35 -19.76
N SER A 162 -0.65 7.76 -19.11
CA SER A 162 -0.21 9.15 -19.12
C SER A 162 1.12 9.29 -19.88
N SER A 163 1.34 10.44 -20.49
CA SER A 163 2.54 10.75 -21.29
C SER A 163 3.81 10.95 -20.44
N GLN A 164 3.67 11.12 -19.12
CA GLN A 164 4.81 11.44 -18.25
C GLN A 164 5.13 10.33 -17.26
N ARG A 165 4.14 9.74 -16.56
CA ARG A 165 4.28 8.53 -15.72
C ARG A 165 2.93 7.82 -15.56
N PRO A 166 2.87 6.47 -15.53
CA PRO A 166 1.64 5.77 -15.18
C PRO A 166 1.17 6.19 -13.78
N GLN A 167 -0.01 6.80 -13.68
CA GLN A 167 -0.64 7.09 -12.39
C GLN A 167 -1.48 5.87 -12.01
N GLY A 168 -1.06 5.18 -10.94
CA GLY A 168 -1.80 4.09 -10.34
C GLY A 168 -2.82 4.61 -9.33
N HIS A 169 -3.97 3.96 -9.23
CA HIS A 169 -4.92 4.13 -8.13
C HIS A 169 -5.40 2.76 -7.66
N THR A 170 -5.75 2.66 -6.38
CA THR A 170 -6.32 1.42 -5.81
C THR A 170 -7.59 1.76 -5.05
N VAL A 171 -8.64 0.98 -5.29
CA VAL A 171 -9.94 1.11 -4.64
C VAL A 171 -10.36 -0.23 -4.04
N LEU A 172 -11.16 -0.19 -2.99
CA LEU A 172 -11.83 -1.38 -2.48
C LEU A 172 -13.02 -1.73 -3.37
N THR A 173 -13.19 -3.01 -3.68
CA THR A 173 -14.36 -3.55 -4.36
C THR A 173 -14.96 -4.69 -3.54
N TYR A 174 -16.29 -4.83 -3.57
CA TYR A 174 -16.98 -5.98 -2.99
C TYR A 174 -18.35 -6.19 -3.63
N LEU A 175 -18.91 -7.39 -3.48
CA LEU A 175 -20.21 -7.75 -4.01
C LEU A 175 -21.32 -7.61 -2.95
N VAL A 176 -22.46 -7.12 -3.42
CA VAL A 176 -23.78 -7.15 -2.77
C VAL A 176 -24.80 -7.71 -3.78
N PRO A 177 -26.03 -8.08 -3.39
CA PRO A 177 -27.00 -8.63 -4.34
C PRO A 177 -27.18 -7.76 -5.60
N GLY A 178 -26.80 -8.33 -6.75
CA GLY A 178 -26.91 -7.69 -8.06
C GLY A 178 -25.87 -6.61 -8.40
N ARG A 179 -25.00 -6.20 -7.46
CA ARG A 179 -24.06 -5.08 -7.68
C ARG A 179 -22.65 -5.38 -7.20
N VAL A 180 -21.68 -4.75 -7.86
CA VAL A 180 -20.34 -4.54 -7.30
C VAL A 180 -20.28 -3.11 -6.76
N MET A 181 -19.91 -3.01 -5.48
CA MET A 181 -19.68 -1.76 -4.78
C MET A 181 -18.20 -1.42 -4.85
N VAL A 182 -17.90 -0.14 -4.96
CA VAL A 182 -16.54 0.42 -5.05
C VAL A 182 -16.42 1.52 -4.00
N VAL A 183 -15.44 1.42 -3.12
CA VAL A 183 -15.09 2.47 -2.17
C VAL A 183 -13.74 3.04 -2.59
N ASP A 184 -13.77 4.29 -3.04
CA ASP A 184 -12.61 5.05 -3.45
C ASP A 184 -12.04 5.77 -2.21
N PRO A 185 -10.78 5.52 -1.80
CA PRO A 185 -10.20 6.16 -0.62
C PRO A 185 -10.12 7.69 -0.74
N LEU A 186 -10.18 8.26 -1.96
CA LEU A 186 -10.27 9.70 -2.17
C LEU A 186 -11.66 10.28 -1.83
N ARG A 187 -12.69 9.41 -1.82
CA ARG A 187 -14.11 9.76 -1.60
C ARG A 187 -14.79 8.65 -0.78
N PRO A 188 -14.33 8.39 0.45
CA PRO A 188 -14.72 7.21 1.22
C PRO A 188 -16.22 7.20 1.57
N ASP A 189 -16.82 8.39 1.71
CA ASP A 189 -18.23 8.55 2.06
C ASP A 189 -19.19 8.42 0.86
N THR A 190 -18.67 8.21 -0.35
CA THR A 190 -19.48 8.08 -1.57
C THR A 190 -19.20 6.78 -2.32
N PRO A 191 -19.61 5.60 -1.78
CA PRO A 191 -19.46 4.33 -2.48
C PRO A 191 -20.20 4.34 -3.82
N LEU A 192 -19.53 3.90 -4.88
CA LEU A 192 -20.12 3.76 -6.21
C LEU A 192 -20.64 2.34 -6.40
N GLY A 193 -21.82 2.18 -6.97
CA GLY A 193 -22.41 0.86 -7.23
C GLY A 193 -22.62 0.61 -8.72
N PHE A 194 -22.12 -0.51 -9.22
CA PHE A 194 -22.21 -0.91 -10.63
C PHE A 194 -22.89 -2.27 -10.77
N PRO A 195 -23.37 -2.65 -11.98
CA PRO A 195 -23.86 -4.02 -12.21
C PRO A 195 -22.82 -5.08 -11.86
N ALA A 196 -23.21 -6.12 -11.14
CA ALA A 196 -22.29 -7.18 -10.70
C ALA A 196 -21.51 -7.86 -11.85
N THR A 197 -22.05 -7.84 -13.08
CA THR A 197 -21.38 -8.38 -14.27
C THR A 197 -20.03 -7.71 -14.55
N LEU A 198 -19.84 -6.45 -14.15
CA LEU A 198 -18.58 -5.74 -14.34
C LEU A 198 -17.45 -6.26 -13.44
N ALA A 199 -17.76 -6.92 -12.31
CA ALA A 199 -16.73 -7.50 -11.44
C ALA A 199 -15.92 -8.62 -12.11
N ARG A 200 -16.42 -9.19 -13.22
CA ARG A 200 -15.72 -10.25 -13.97
C ARG A 200 -14.60 -9.72 -14.87
N ASP A 201 -14.55 -8.41 -15.11
CA ASP A 201 -13.54 -7.77 -15.94
C ASP A 201 -12.99 -6.53 -15.24
N PRO A 202 -11.83 -6.66 -14.54
CA PRO A 202 -11.21 -5.57 -13.80
C PRO A 202 -10.99 -4.30 -14.64
N LYS A 203 -10.64 -4.45 -15.93
CA LYS A 203 -10.35 -3.30 -16.80
C LYS A 203 -11.63 -2.59 -17.18
N ARG A 204 -12.72 -3.31 -17.46
CA ARG A 204 -14.04 -2.70 -17.71
C ARG A 204 -14.59 -2.01 -16.46
N LEU A 205 -14.45 -2.61 -15.28
CA LEU A 205 -14.86 -1.96 -14.03
C LEU A 205 -14.04 -0.70 -13.77
N ALA A 206 -12.71 -0.75 -13.88
CA ALA A 206 -11.85 0.42 -13.73
C ALA A 206 -12.20 1.56 -14.72
N ARG A 207 -12.53 1.22 -15.97
CA ARG A 207 -13.00 2.21 -16.95
C ARG A 207 -14.36 2.81 -16.60
N ALA A 208 -15.26 2.05 -15.99
CA ALA A 208 -16.52 2.58 -15.50
C ALA A 208 -16.35 3.53 -14.31
N ILE A 209 -15.28 3.36 -13.52
CA ILE A 209 -14.94 4.22 -12.37
C ILE A 209 -14.25 5.50 -12.83
N GLN A 210 -13.17 5.39 -13.61
CA GLN A 210 -12.24 6.50 -13.88
C GLN A 210 -12.31 7.02 -15.32
N GLY A 211 -12.89 6.27 -16.26
CA GLY A 211 -12.97 6.63 -17.67
C GLY A 211 -12.14 5.74 -18.62
N PRO A 212 -12.20 6.00 -19.94
CA PRO A 212 -11.69 5.09 -20.97
C PRO A 212 -10.16 4.94 -21.01
N GLU A 213 -9.42 5.90 -20.46
CA GLU A 213 -7.94 5.98 -20.49
C GLU A 213 -7.22 4.91 -19.65
N ILE A 214 -7.97 4.07 -18.92
CA ILE A 214 -7.40 2.94 -18.18
C ILE A 214 -6.84 1.90 -19.15
N ASP A 215 -5.54 1.65 -19.00
CA ASP A 215 -4.79 0.70 -19.82
C ASP A 215 -4.62 -0.66 -19.12
N ARG A 216 -4.38 -0.65 -17.80
CA ARG A 216 -4.18 -1.86 -17.02
C ARG A 216 -5.04 -1.82 -15.76
N ALA A 217 -5.59 -2.96 -15.38
CA ALA A 217 -6.29 -3.13 -14.11
C ALA A 217 -6.14 -4.58 -13.63
N ARG A 218 -6.03 -4.77 -12.32
CA ARG A 218 -5.93 -6.07 -11.66
C ARG A 218 -6.69 -6.03 -10.33
N VAL A 219 -7.26 -7.17 -9.95
CA VAL A 219 -7.88 -7.33 -8.63
C VAL A 219 -7.00 -8.24 -7.78
N LEU A 220 -6.68 -7.79 -6.57
CA LEU A 220 -6.15 -8.60 -5.50
C LEU A 220 -7.32 -9.04 -4.60
N PRO A 221 -7.73 -10.33 -4.62
CA PRO A 221 -8.75 -10.82 -3.71
C PRO A 221 -8.29 -10.67 -2.26
N LEU A 222 -9.20 -10.25 -1.38
CA LEU A 222 -8.96 -10.15 0.05
C LEU A 222 -9.75 -11.22 0.80
N GLU A 223 -9.19 -11.69 1.91
CA GLU A 223 -9.92 -12.50 2.87
C GLU A 223 -10.62 -11.59 3.88
N LEU A 224 -11.79 -12.01 4.36
CA LEU A 224 -12.49 -11.29 5.41
C LEU A 224 -11.80 -11.55 6.76
N PRO A 225 -11.51 -10.51 7.56
CA PRO A 225 -11.04 -10.66 8.93
C PRO A 225 -11.96 -11.61 9.72
N GLY A 226 -11.39 -12.56 10.47
CA GLY A 226 -12.14 -13.53 11.27
C GLY A 226 -12.60 -14.80 10.54
N ARG A 227 -12.34 -14.95 9.23
CA ARG A 227 -12.48 -16.23 8.49
C ARG A 227 -11.14 -16.97 8.31
N THR A 228 -10.08 -16.45 8.91
CA THR A 228 -8.70 -16.91 8.80
C THR A 228 -8.54 -18.32 9.37
N ALA A 229 -8.55 -19.35 8.52
CA ALA A 229 -7.81 -20.61 8.73
C ALA A 229 -7.97 -21.68 7.62
N ALA A 230 -9.05 -21.71 6.82
CA ALA A 230 -9.42 -22.98 6.17
C ALA A 230 -9.52 -23.04 4.64
N ARG A 231 -9.43 -21.94 3.87
CA ARG A 231 -9.83 -21.99 2.44
C ARG A 231 -8.83 -21.49 1.39
N THR A 232 -7.70 -20.92 1.78
CA THR A 232 -6.77 -20.27 0.83
C THR A 232 -6.06 -21.25 -0.11
N PHE A 233 -6.03 -22.56 0.20
CA PHE A 233 -5.30 -23.55 -0.61
C PHE A 233 -6.08 -24.13 -1.80
N ALA A 234 -7.40 -23.94 -1.89
CA ALA A 234 -8.21 -24.58 -2.95
C ALA A 234 -8.43 -23.66 -4.18
N ALA A 235 -8.64 -22.36 -3.98
CA ALA A 235 -9.09 -21.46 -5.06
C ALA A 235 -7.95 -21.03 -6.00
N ALA A 236 -6.73 -20.83 -5.49
CA ALA A 236 -5.59 -20.43 -6.32
C ALA A 236 -5.11 -21.56 -7.26
N ARG A 237 -5.39 -22.83 -6.92
CA ARG A 237 -5.02 -23.99 -7.74
C ARG A 237 -6.00 -24.26 -8.88
N ALA A 238 -7.25 -23.79 -8.77
CA ALA A 238 -8.27 -23.93 -9.82
C ALA A 238 -8.11 -22.88 -10.94
N ALA A 239 -7.70 -21.65 -10.58
CA ALA A 239 -7.49 -20.58 -11.57
C ALA A 239 -6.27 -20.81 -12.48
N ASP A 240 -5.27 -21.58 -12.01
CA ASP A 240 -4.04 -21.87 -12.75
C ASP A 240 -4.13 -23.14 -13.63
N ARG A 241 -5.23 -23.90 -13.52
CA ARG A 241 -5.41 -25.18 -14.24
C ARG A 241 -6.34 -25.15 -15.44
N GLY A 242 -7.05 -24.05 -15.70
CA GLY A 242 -7.95 -23.99 -16.86
C GLY A 242 -9.01 -25.10 -16.89
N GLU A 243 -9.40 -25.66 -15.75
CA GLU A 243 -10.45 -26.66 -15.68
C GLU A 243 -11.80 -25.97 -15.47
N VAL A 244 -12.44 -25.68 -16.60
CA VAL A 244 -13.89 -25.49 -16.66
C VAL A 244 -14.52 -26.85 -16.41
N SER A 245 -14.98 -27.10 -15.19
CA SER A 245 -15.89 -28.22 -14.94
C SER A 245 -17.29 -27.78 -15.37
N LEU A 246 -17.73 -28.30 -16.51
CA LEU A 246 -19.14 -28.31 -16.91
C LEU A 246 -19.84 -29.38 -16.07
N GLU A 247 -20.63 -28.96 -15.08
CA GLU A 247 -21.93 -29.56 -14.71
C GLU A 247 -22.86 -28.45 -14.20
#